data_AF-A0AAD9VIY7-F1
#
_entry.id   AF-A0AAD9VIY7-F1
#
_cell.length_a   1.000
_cell.length_b   1.000
_cell.length_c   1.000
_cell.angle_alpha   90.00
_cell.angle_beta   90.00
_cell.angle_gamma   90.00
#
_symmetry.space_group_name_H-M   'P 1'
#
loop_
_entity.id
_entity.type
_entity.pdbx_description
1 polymer ?
#
loop_
_entity_poly.entity_id
_entity_poly.type
_entity_poly.pdbx_seq_one_letter_code
_entity_poly.pdbx_strand_id
1 'polypeptide(L)' 'MTTDPCKKLACQLQKCLKDNVYQPSRCEEVLEHIRQCCIKHAAHSIVCDGIDTSKPYEHNTVDYRKVTK' A
#
# COMPACT_ATOMS: atom_id res chain seq x y z
N MET A 1 9.16 -2.92 23.06
CA MET A 1 9.34 -2.56 21.63
C MET A 1 7.97 -2.20 21.09
N THR A 2 7.76 -0.94 20.70
CA THR A 2 6.47 -0.49 20.14
C THR A 2 6.39 -1.03 18.72
N THR A 3 5.66 -2.12 18.53
CA THR A 3 5.46 -2.72 17.21
C THR A 3 4.55 -1.81 16.40
N ASP A 4 5.04 -1.33 15.27
CA ASP A 4 4.24 -0.52 14.35
C ASP A 4 3.03 -1.34 13.85
N PRO A 5 1.80 -0.85 14.05
CA PRO A 5 0.58 -1.61 13.76
C PRO A 5 0.37 -1.88 12.28
N CYS A 6 0.86 -1.02 11.38
CA CYS A 6 0.68 -1.16 9.93
C CYS A 6 1.89 -1.80 9.24
N LYS A 7 3.00 -2.02 9.96
CA LYS A 7 4.23 -2.63 9.41
C LYS A 7 4.03 -4.01 8.81
N LYS A 8 3.14 -4.84 9.37
CA LYS A 8 2.84 -6.17 8.80
C LYS A 8 2.23 -6.04 7.40
N LEU A 9 1.29 -5.11 7.23
CA LEU A 9 0.64 -4.82 5.95
C LEU A 9 1.64 -4.21 4.96
N ALA A 10 2.53 -3.33 5.42
CA ALA A 10 3.61 -2.78 4.61
C ALA A 10 4.53 -3.88 4.05
N CYS A 11 4.90 -4.86 4.88
CA CYS A 11 5.69 -6.01 4.42
C CYS A 11 4.90 -6.87 3.41
N GLN A 12 3.59 -7.04 3.60
CA GLN A 12 2.73 -7.73 2.63
C GLN A 12 2.66 -6.98 1.30
N LEU A 13 2.60 -5.65 1.31
CA LEU A 13 2.63 -4.83 0.10
C LEU A 13 3.95 -5.01 -0.64
N GLN A 14 5.09 -4.94 0.05
CA GLN A 14 6.40 -5.14 -0.56
C GLN A 14 6.53 -6.52 -1.21
N LYS A 15 6.00 -7.56 -0.56
CA LYS A 15 5.93 -8.90 -1.13
C LYS A 15 5.03 -8.92 -2.38
N CYS A 16 3.81 -8.37 -2.28
CA CYS A 16 2.88 -8.32 -3.40
C CYS A 16 3.49 -7.61 -4.61
N LEU A 17 4.13 -6.47 -4.40
CA LEU A 17 4.82 -5.73 -5.45
C LEU A 17 5.92 -6.58 -6.08
N LYS A 18 6.79 -7.21 -5.28
CA LYS A 18 7.86 -8.07 -5.80
C LYS A 18 7.31 -9.22 -6.65
N ASP A 19 6.26 -9.88 -6.19
CA ASP A 19 5.62 -11.01 -6.89
C ASP A 19 4.89 -10.55 -8.17
N ASN A 20 4.47 -9.28 -8.23
CA ASN A 20 3.74 -8.68 -9.34
C ASN A 20 4.59 -7.74 -10.22
N VAL A 21 5.92 -7.83 -10.16
CA VAL A 21 6.83 -6.99 -10.98
C VAL A 21 6.59 -5.49 -10.74
N TYR A 22 6.39 -5.15 -9.47
CA TYR A 22 6.14 -3.80 -8.96
C TYR A 22 4.93 -3.11 -9.60
N GLN A 23 3.91 -3.88 -10.01
CA GLN A 23 2.64 -3.35 -10.51
C GLN A 23 1.66 -3.09 -9.36
N PRO A 24 1.40 -1.83 -8.97
CA PRO A 24 0.56 -1.51 -7.81
C PRO A 24 -0.92 -1.87 -8.03
N SER A 25 -1.40 -1.88 -9.28
CA SER A 25 -2.77 -2.28 -9.66
C SER A 25 -3.13 -3.69 -9.19
N ARG A 26 -2.14 -4.57 -9.06
CA ARG A 26 -2.33 -5.95 -8.61
C ARG A 26 -2.32 -6.10 -7.10
N CYS A 27 -2.00 -5.03 -6.39
CA CYS A 27 -1.86 -4.97 -4.94
C CYS A 27 -2.85 -3.98 -4.30
N GLU A 28 -3.88 -3.57 -5.05
CA GLU A 28 -4.92 -2.62 -4.60
C GLU A 28 -5.55 -3.02 -3.27
N GLU A 29 -5.83 -4.31 -3.08
CA GLU A 29 -6.39 -4.82 -1.82
C GLU A 29 -5.46 -4.56 -0.63
N VAL A 30 -4.16 -4.81 -0.79
CA VAL A 30 -3.17 -4.61 0.28
C VAL A 30 -2.99 -3.11 0.57
N LEU A 31 -3.03 -2.28 -0.47
CA LEU A 31 -2.97 -0.82 -0.34
C LEU A 31 -4.17 -0.29 0.43
N GLU A 32 -5.38 -0.77 0.13
CA GLU A 32 -6.58 -0.41 0.90
C GLU A 32 -6.51 -0.88 2.35
N HIS A 33 -5.98 -2.07 2.62
CA HIS A 33 -5.77 -2.52 4.00
C HIS A 33 -4.78 -1.62 4.76
N ILE A 34 -3.68 -1.18 4.12
CA ILE A 34 -2.77 -0.24 4.76
C ILE A 34 -3.47 1.10 5.00
N ARG A 35 -4.24 1.61 4.04
CA ARG A 35 -5.01 2.84 4.22
C ARG A 35 -5.97 2.75 5.40
N GLN A 36 -6.73 1.65 5.51
CA GLN A 36 -7.62 1.39 6.64
C GLN A 36 -6.87 1.27 7.98
N CYS A 37 -5.66 0.71 7.98
CA CYS A 37 -4.79 0.70 9.15
C CYS A 37 -4.37 2.13 9.54
N CYS A 38 -3.99 2.95 8.56
CA CYS A 38 -3.59 4.33 8.78
C CYS A 38 -4.74 5.22 9.27
N ILE A 39 -5.97 4.99 8.82
CA ILE A 39 -7.14 5.68 9.39
C ILE A 39 -7.25 5.47 10.91
N LYS A 40 -6.88 4.29 11.42
CA LYS A 40 -6.99 3.95 12.84
C LYS A 40 -5.73 4.30 13.64
N HIS A 41 -4.55 4.24 13.00
CA HIS A 41 -3.26 4.25 13.70
C HIS A 41 -2.22 5.22 13.12
N ALA A 42 -2.63 6.23 12.33
CA ALA A 42 -1.71 7.21 11.72
C ALA A 42 -0.72 7.82 12.72
N ALA A 43 -1.18 8.17 13.94
CA ALA A 43 -0.33 8.77 14.97
C ALA A 43 0.75 7.83 15.56
N HIS A 44 0.66 6.53 15.27
CA HIS A 44 1.50 5.49 15.89
C HIS A 44 2.24 4.61 14.87
N SER A 45 2.19 4.95 13.58
CA SER A 45 2.75 4.13 12.50
C SER A 45 3.54 4.99 11.52
N ILE A 46 4.83 4.72 11.38
CA ILE A 46 5.71 5.42 10.42
C ILE A 46 5.36 5.05 8.97
N VAL A 47 4.69 3.91 8.77
CA VAL A 47 4.18 3.49 7.45
C VAL A 47 3.17 4.48 6.90
N CYS A 48 2.43 5.16 7.78
CA CYS A 48 1.33 6.04 7.39
C CYS A 48 1.76 7.44 6.96
N ASP A 49 3.01 7.85 7.23
CA ASP A 49 3.52 9.17 6.86
C ASP A 49 3.49 9.42 5.34
N GLY A 50 3.55 8.33 4.55
CA GLY A 50 3.48 8.39 3.09
C GLY A 50 2.11 8.06 2.49
N ILE A 51 1.04 7.95 3.29
CA ILE A 51 -0.27 7.45 2.84
C ILE A 51 -1.34 8.52 3.02
N ASP A 52 -1.93 8.94 1.90
CA ASP A 52 -3.12 9.78 1.91
C ASP A 52 -4.34 8.95 2.30
N THR A 53 -4.90 9.24 3.47
CA THR A 53 -6.11 8.57 3.97
C THR A 53 -7.40 9.31 3.61
N SER A 54 -7.30 10.52 3.04
CA SER A 54 -8.45 11.36 2.68
C SER A 54 -9.23 10.83 1.48
N LYS A 55 -8.59 9.99 0.65
CA LYS A 55 -9.17 9.40 -0.55
C LYS A 55 -8.87 7.89 -0.61
N PRO A 56 -9.74 7.08 -1.24
CA PRO A 56 -9.39 5.70 -1.60
C PRO A 56 -8.15 5.66 -2.47
N TYR A 57 -7.47 4.52 -2.48
CA TYR A 57 -6.35 4.28 -3.39
C TYR A 57 -6.83 4.34 -4.85
N GLU A 58 -6.25 5.26 -5.61
CA GLU A 58 -6.45 5.37 -7.06
C GLU A 58 -5.16 5.00 -7.78
N HIS A 59 -5.22 3.97 -8.63
CA HIS A 59 -4.08 3.55 -9.45
C HIS A 59 -3.84 4.55 -10.59
N ASN A 60 -3.01 5.55 -10.32
CA ASN A 60 -2.60 6.58 -11.30
C ASN A 60 -1.25 6.28 -11.97
N THR A 61 -0.61 5.16 -11.62
CA THR A 61 0.64 4.72 -12.25
C THR A 61 0.38 4.04 -13.59
N VAL A 62 1.33 4.12 -14.52
CA VAL A 62 1.22 3.43 -15.80
C VAL A 62 1.40 1.93 -15.59
N ASP A 63 0.38 1.12 -15.90
CA ASP A 63 0.53 -0.33 -15.97
C ASP A 63 1.31 -0.68 -17.24
N TYR A 64 2.61 -0.91 -17.08
CA TYR A 64 3.52 -1.17 -18.19
C TYR A 64 3.05 -2.34 -19.07
N ARG A 65 2.35 -3.35 -18.51
CA ARG A 65 1.83 -4.48 -19.29
C ARG A 65 0.67 -4.09 -20.20
N LYS A 66 -0.09 -3.04 -19.86
CA LYS A 66 -1.16 -2.51 -20.72
C LYS A 66 -0.60 -1.68 -21.87
N VAL A 67 0.55 -1.02 -21.68
CA VAL A 67 1.18 -0.19 -22.71
C VAL A 67 1.88 -1.02 -23.79
N THR A 68 2.39 -2.21 -23.44
CA THR A 68 3.13 -3.08 -24.37
C THR A 68 2.30 -4.11 -25.14
N LYS A 69 0.96 -4.04 -25.08
CA LYS A 69 0.04 -4.93 -25.81
C LYS A 69 -0.64 -4.17 -26.94
#